data_AF-A0A7L1NB55-F1
#
_entry.id   AF-A0A7L1NB55-F1
#
_cell.length_a   1.000
_cell.length_b   1.000
_cell.length_c   1.000
_cell.angle_alpha   90.00
_cell.angle_beta   90.00
_cell.angle_gamma   90.00
#
_symmetry.space_group_name_H-M   'P 1'
#
loop_
_entity.id
_entity.type
_entity.pdbx_description
1 polymer ?
#
loop_
_entity_poly.entity_id
_entity_poly.type
_entity_poly.pdbx_seq_one_letter_code
_entity_poly.pdbx_strand_id
1 'polypeptide(L)'
;SGKWILTKEYVINSAESGRWLNETTYEWGYEIDEDSHCSPQMQSAPKRWREELTHSGSPGAFHRWKVVLSELSEDKQMEAIKRVLEAGKATICSSPDEEQQVTHVFINNKTWLAQSKESLSQDLYYPLQYLGNYLFE
;
A
#
# COMPACT_ATOMS: atom_id res chain seq x y z
N SER A 1 1.46 4.84 5.11
CA SER A 1 1.47 6.09 5.91
C SER A 1 2.31 6.00 7.18
N GLY A 2 3.03 4.88 7.43
CA GLY A 2 3.98 4.79 8.55
C GLY A 2 3.35 4.85 9.94
N LYS A 3 2.08 4.44 10.07
CA LYS A 3 1.38 4.42 11.35
C LYS A 3 1.67 3.11 12.09
N TRP A 4 1.57 3.15 13.41
CA TRP A 4 1.52 1.95 14.23
C TRP A 4 0.30 1.10 13.88
N ILE A 5 0.54 -0.18 13.61
CA ILE A 5 -0.49 -1.20 13.48
C ILE A 5 -0.37 -2.08 14.70
N LEU A 6 -1.36 -2.03 15.58
CA LEU A 6 -1.33 -2.70 16.88
C LEU A 6 -2.32 -3.86 16.90
N THR A 7 -2.00 -4.89 17.66
CA THR A 7 -2.93 -5.99 17.91
C THR A 7 -4.09 -5.53 18.82
N LYS A 8 -5.18 -6.28 18.82
CA LYS A 8 -6.37 -5.96 19.64
C LYS A 8 -6.06 -5.96 21.14
N GLU A 9 -5.07 -6.74 21.57
CA GLU A 9 -4.61 -6.86 22.95
C GLU A 9 -4.12 -5.51 23.49
N TYR A 10 -3.60 -4.63 22.63
CA TYR A 10 -3.23 -3.28 23.04
C TYR A 10 -4.40 -2.53 23.69
N VAL A 11 -5.57 -2.58 23.03
CA VAL A 11 -6.78 -1.87 23.49
C VAL A 11 -7.32 -2.52 24.76
N ILE A 12 -7.38 -3.86 24.77
CA ILE A 12 -7.89 -4.63 25.92
C ILE A 12 -7.02 -4.38 27.16
N ASN A 13 -5.71 -4.60 27.06
CA ASN A 13 -4.80 -4.49 28.19
C ASN A 13 -4.65 -3.04 28.66
N SER A 14 -4.74 -2.06 27.75
CA SER A 14 -4.75 -0.64 28.11
C SER A 14 -6.01 -0.26 28.88
N ALA A 15 -7.18 -0.78 28.47
CA ALA A 15 -8.43 -0.56 29.17
C ALA A 15 -8.40 -1.18 30.58
N GLU A 16 -7.92 -2.41 30.72
CA GLU A 16 -7.76 -3.09 32.01
C GLU A 16 -6.77 -2.39 32.93
N SER A 17 -5.69 -1.83 32.36
CA SER A 17 -4.68 -1.07 33.12
C SER A 17 -5.13 0.35 33.47
N GLY A 18 -6.27 0.81 32.94
CA GLY A 18 -6.76 2.19 33.12
C GLY A 18 -5.87 3.26 32.47
N ARG A 19 -4.96 2.88 31.56
CA ARG A 19 -4.05 3.78 30.84
C ARG A 19 -3.58 3.16 29.54
N TRP A 20 -3.22 4.00 28.56
CA TRP A 20 -2.55 3.54 27.35
C TRP A 20 -1.17 2.94 27.69
N LEU A 21 -0.95 1.71 27.24
CA LEU A 21 0.32 1.03 27.41
C LEU A 21 1.32 1.44 26.32
N ASN A 22 2.57 1.01 26.46
CA ASN A 22 3.57 1.15 25.41
C ASN A 22 3.19 0.26 24.21
N GLU A 23 3.22 0.83 23.01
CA GLU A 23 2.79 0.20 21.77
C GLU A 23 3.73 -0.91 21.27
N THR A 24 5.02 -0.86 21.63
CA THR A 24 6.09 -1.64 20.98
C THR A 24 5.81 -3.14 20.98
N THR A 25 5.43 -3.71 22.13
CA THR A 25 5.17 -5.15 22.27
C THR A 25 3.84 -5.59 21.68
N TYR A 26 3.00 -4.63 21.28
CA TYR A 26 1.71 -4.88 20.64
C TYR A 26 1.74 -4.56 19.15
N GLU A 27 2.89 -4.20 18.60
CA GLU A 27 3.02 -3.98 17.16
C GLU A 27 2.75 -5.28 16.41
N TRP A 28 1.95 -5.21 15.35
CA TRP A 28 1.75 -6.35 14.49
C TRP A 28 3.08 -6.77 13.84
N GLY A 29 3.40 -8.05 13.94
CA GLY A 29 4.70 -8.58 13.54
C GLY A 29 5.84 -8.29 14.53
N TYR A 30 5.54 -7.89 15.78
CA TYR A 30 6.54 -7.81 16.85
C TYR A 30 7.21 -9.17 17.11
N GLU A 31 6.39 -10.22 17.18
CA GLU A 31 6.82 -11.62 17.08
C GLU A 31 6.27 -12.18 15.77
N ILE A 32 7.11 -12.91 15.03
CA ILE A 32 6.69 -13.56 13.79
C ILE A 32 5.92 -14.82 14.17
N ASP A 33 4.67 -14.88 13.73
CA ASP A 33 3.83 -16.05 13.88
C ASP A 33 4.05 -16.98 12.68
N GLU A 34 4.71 -18.12 12.91
CA GLU A 34 4.97 -19.12 11.86
C GLU A 34 3.70 -19.87 11.42
N ASP A 35 2.65 -19.88 12.25
CA ASP A 35 1.37 -20.54 11.95
C ASP A 35 0.39 -19.59 11.20
N SER A 36 0.76 -18.32 11.04
CA SER A 36 -0.05 -17.32 10.35
C SER A 36 -0.04 -17.50 8.82
N HIS A 37 -1.17 -17.18 8.19
CA HIS A 37 -1.29 -17.15 6.72
C HIS A 37 -0.46 -16.05 6.05
N CYS A 38 0.03 -15.06 6.80
CA CYS A 38 0.89 -14.00 6.28
C CYS A 38 2.35 -14.43 6.34
N SER A 39 3.11 -14.21 5.27
CA SER A 39 4.55 -14.46 5.28
C SER A 39 5.27 -13.60 6.33
N PRO A 40 6.48 -14.00 6.80
CA PRO A 40 7.29 -13.15 7.67
C PRO A 40 7.53 -11.73 7.10
N GLN A 41 7.68 -11.62 5.78
CA GLN A 41 7.82 -10.35 5.06
C GLN A 41 6.58 -9.48 5.20
N MET A 42 5.39 -10.08 4.99
CA MET A 42 4.11 -9.41 5.18
C MET A 42 3.95 -8.94 6.62
N GLN A 43 4.20 -9.81 7.60
CA GLN A 43 4.07 -9.51 9.03
C GLN A 43 4.96 -8.35 9.47
N SER A 44 6.19 -8.27 8.95
CA SER A 44 7.11 -7.17 9.26
C SER A 44 6.80 -5.85 8.52
N ALA A 45 5.91 -5.84 7.53
CA ALA A 45 5.72 -4.71 6.63
C ALA A 45 5.31 -3.39 7.32
N PRO A 46 4.38 -3.36 8.30
CA PRO A 46 4.00 -2.12 8.97
C PRO A 46 5.15 -1.47 9.72
N LYS A 47 5.91 -2.26 10.48
CA LYS A 47 7.11 -1.80 11.20
C LYS A 47 8.14 -1.26 10.23
N ARG A 48 8.45 -2.04 9.17
CA ARG A 48 9.40 -1.66 8.12
C ARG A 48 9.03 -0.34 7.46
N TRP A 49 7.77 -0.14 7.08
CA TRP A 49 7.30 1.14 6.52
C TRP A 49 7.31 2.29 7.54
N ARG A 50 6.97 2.04 8.81
CA ARG A 50 7.04 3.06 9.86
C ARG A 50 8.48 3.54 10.04
N GLU A 51 9.43 2.62 10.14
CA GLU A 51 10.85 2.92 10.32
C GLU A 51 11.44 3.61 9.10
N GLU A 52 11.20 3.10 7.90
CA GLU A 52 11.68 3.69 6.64
C GLU A 52 11.18 5.12 6.46
N LEU A 53 9.88 5.37 6.67
CA LEU A 53 9.31 6.71 6.50
C LEU A 53 9.78 7.67 7.59
N THR A 54 10.01 7.18 8.81
CA THR A 54 10.59 7.98 9.91
C THR A 54 12.04 8.34 9.61
N HIS A 55 12.84 7.38 9.14
CA HIS A 55 14.26 7.57 8.87
C HIS A 55 14.50 8.46 7.64
N SER A 56 13.78 8.21 6.55
CA SER A 56 13.91 8.98 5.31
C SER A 56 13.22 10.35 5.36
N GLY A 57 12.30 10.57 6.32
CA GLY A 57 11.44 11.75 6.36
C GLY A 57 10.42 11.80 5.21
N SER A 58 10.23 10.70 4.49
CA SER A 58 9.31 10.63 3.36
C SER A 58 7.85 10.71 3.83
N PRO A 59 6.98 11.47 3.14
CA PRO A 59 5.62 11.69 3.60
C PRO A 59 4.70 10.46 3.40
N GLY A 60 5.13 9.45 2.64
CA GLY A 60 4.40 8.20 2.42
C GLY A 60 5.11 7.24 1.48
N ALA A 61 4.66 5.98 1.45
CA ALA A 61 5.26 4.90 0.68
C ALA A 61 5.30 5.14 -0.84
N PHE A 62 4.32 5.89 -1.35
CA PHE A 62 4.15 6.18 -2.77
C PHE A 62 4.48 7.65 -3.09
N HIS A 63 5.21 8.37 -2.24
CA HIS A 63 5.39 9.81 -2.38
C HIS A 63 6.09 10.28 -3.68
N ARG A 64 6.74 9.36 -4.40
CA ARG A 64 7.38 9.60 -5.70
C ARG A 64 6.54 9.10 -6.88
N TRP A 65 5.40 8.48 -6.61
CA TRP A 65 4.57 7.87 -7.65
C TRP A 65 3.61 8.92 -8.21
N LYS A 66 3.63 9.04 -9.53
CA LYS A 66 2.61 9.70 -10.33
C LYS A 66 1.82 8.62 -11.07
N VAL A 67 0.53 8.53 -10.75
CA VAL A 67 -0.27 7.35 -11.02
C VAL A 67 -1.50 7.71 -11.85
N VAL A 68 -1.70 7.00 -12.95
CA VAL A 68 -2.96 6.99 -13.69
C VAL A 68 -3.73 5.72 -13.32
N LEU A 69 -5.01 5.87 -13.03
CA LEU A 69 -5.92 4.75 -12.84
C LEU A 69 -6.77 4.63 -14.10
N SER A 70 -6.65 3.52 -14.83
CA SER A 70 -7.41 3.29 -16.06
C SER A 70 -8.91 3.36 -15.76
N GLU A 71 -9.62 4.24 -16.47
CA GLU A 71 -11.00 4.62 -16.17
C GLU A 71 -11.97 3.45 -16.34
N LEU A 72 -12.33 2.84 -15.21
CA LEU A 72 -13.65 2.27 -15.00
C LEU A 72 -14.25 3.05 -13.83
N SER A 73 -14.84 4.21 -14.14
CA SER A 73 -15.34 5.22 -13.20
C SER A 73 -16.36 4.72 -12.16
N GLU A 74 -16.87 3.50 -12.31
CA GLU A 74 -17.83 2.86 -11.40
C GLU A 74 -17.26 1.69 -10.60
N ASP A 75 -15.96 1.41 -10.73
CA ASP A 75 -15.33 0.28 -10.05
C ASP A 75 -14.97 0.63 -8.60
N LYS A 76 -15.75 0.10 -7.65
CA LYS A 76 -15.49 0.21 -6.20
C LYS A 76 -14.07 -0.24 -5.82
N GLN A 77 -13.49 -1.20 -6.56
CA GLN A 77 -12.12 -1.65 -6.34
C GLN A 77 -11.13 -0.54 -6.69
N MET A 78 -11.30 0.14 -7.82
CA MET A 78 -10.41 1.23 -8.24
C MET A 78 -10.49 2.42 -7.29
N GLU A 79 -11.67 2.74 -6.77
CA GLU A 79 -11.84 3.76 -5.72
C GLU A 79 -11.11 3.38 -4.41
N ALA A 80 -11.13 2.10 -4.03
CA ALA A 80 -10.36 1.63 -2.87
C ALA A 80 -8.85 1.75 -3.11
N ILE A 81 -8.38 1.38 -4.30
CA ILE A 81 -6.98 1.50 -4.71
C ILE A 81 -6.53 2.96 -4.71
N LYS A 82 -7.35 3.88 -5.24
CA LYS A 82 -7.10 5.32 -5.21
C LYS A 82 -6.85 5.82 -3.79
N ARG A 83 -7.70 5.44 -2.82
CA ARG A 83 -7.52 5.82 -1.41
C ARG A 83 -6.23 5.27 -0.81
N VAL A 84 -5.84 4.04 -1.15
CA VAL A 84 -4.56 3.44 -0.70
C VAL A 84 -3.37 4.25 -1.23
N LEU A 85 -3.39 4.58 -2.52
CA LEU A 85 -2.37 5.40 -3.18
C LEU A 85 -2.25 6.79 -2.55
N GLU A 86 -3.38 7.48 -2.36
CA GLU A 86 -3.44 8.79 -1.72
C GLU A 86 -2.96 8.75 -0.26
N ALA A 87 -3.33 7.71 0.50
CA ALA A 87 -2.85 7.50 1.87
C ALA A 87 -1.33 7.26 1.93
N GLY A 88 -0.75 6.69 0.87
CA GLY A 88 0.69 6.58 0.68
C GLY A 88 1.34 7.79 -0.02
N LYS A 89 0.59 8.88 -0.26
CA LYS A 89 1.05 10.14 -0.87
C LYS A 89 1.43 10.06 -2.35
N ALA A 90 0.85 9.12 -3.10
CA ALA A 90 0.92 9.16 -4.56
C ALA A 90 0.23 10.42 -5.10
N THR A 91 0.71 10.91 -6.24
CA THR A 91 0.00 11.92 -7.05
C THR A 91 -0.89 11.18 -8.04
N ILE A 92 -2.20 11.43 -8.00
CA ILE A 92 -3.15 10.86 -8.95
C ILE A 92 -3.27 11.79 -10.16
N CYS A 93 -3.00 11.26 -11.35
CA CYS A 93 -3.05 11.94 -12.63
C CYS A 93 -4.33 11.57 -13.38
N SER A 94 -4.90 12.52 -14.12
CA SER A 94 -6.10 12.29 -14.94
C SER A 94 -5.80 11.54 -16.24
N SER A 95 -4.61 11.72 -16.81
CA SER A 95 -4.21 11.09 -18.08
C SER A 95 -2.70 10.81 -18.10
N PRO A 96 -2.25 9.83 -18.91
CA PRO A 96 -0.84 9.59 -19.17
C PRO A 96 -0.35 10.59 -20.23
N ASP A 97 -0.30 11.88 -19.90
CA ASP A 97 0.30 12.89 -20.77
C ASP A 97 1.81 12.98 -20.54
N GLU A 98 2.58 13.19 -21.62
CA GLU A 98 4.06 13.14 -21.60
C GLU A 98 4.68 14.16 -20.63
N GLU A 99 4.01 15.29 -20.40
CA GLU A 99 4.46 16.34 -19.48
C GLU A 99 4.40 15.92 -18.00
N GLN A 100 3.55 14.96 -17.65
CA GLN A 100 3.31 14.59 -16.26
C GLN A 100 4.34 13.60 -15.72
N GLN A 101 5.23 13.03 -16.55
CA GLN A 101 6.20 12.00 -16.15
C GLN A 101 5.53 10.88 -15.33
N VAL A 102 4.46 10.30 -15.88
CA VAL A 102 3.73 9.22 -15.22
C VAL A 102 4.68 8.05 -14.96
N THR A 103 4.61 7.52 -13.74
CA THR A 103 5.46 6.42 -13.28
C THR A 103 4.74 5.08 -13.30
N HIS A 104 3.42 5.11 -13.10
CA HIS A 104 2.61 3.89 -13.01
C HIS A 104 1.22 4.14 -13.62
N VAL A 105 0.76 3.19 -14.42
CA VAL A 105 -0.60 3.10 -14.92
C VAL A 105 -1.20 1.80 -14.40
N PHE A 106 -2.15 1.89 -13.47
CA PHE A 106 -2.83 0.71 -12.96
C PHE A 106 -4.07 0.42 -13.77
N ILE A 107 -4.18 -0.84 -14.20
CA ILE A 107 -5.34 -1.36 -14.93
C ILE A 107 -6.01 -2.43 -14.08
N ASN A 108 -7.35 -2.48 -14.09
CA ASN A 108 -8.09 -3.59 -13.49
C ASN A 108 -7.67 -4.91 -14.16
N ASN A 109 -7.47 -5.97 -13.37
CA ASN A 109 -7.17 -7.33 -13.84
C ASN A 109 -8.09 -7.82 -14.98
N LYS A 110 -9.38 -7.47 -14.99
CA LYS A 110 -10.31 -7.81 -16.09
C LYS A 110 -9.86 -7.19 -17.41
N THR A 111 -9.50 -5.91 -17.36
CA THR A 111 -9.04 -5.12 -18.51
C THR A 111 -7.62 -5.53 -18.93
N TRP A 112 -6.75 -5.86 -17.96
CA TRP A 112 -5.41 -6.41 -18.21
C TRP A 112 -5.46 -7.70 -19.03
N LEU A 113 -6.37 -8.63 -18.68
CA LEU A 113 -6.55 -9.88 -19.42
C LEU A 113 -7.08 -9.66 -20.85
N ALA A 114 -7.80 -8.57 -21.10
CA ALA A 114 -8.32 -8.22 -22.43
C ALA A 114 -7.27 -7.49 -23.30
N GLN A 115 -6.42 -6.65 -22.70
CA GLN A 115 -5.48 -5.77 -23.41
C GLN A 115 -4.06 -6.33 -23.56
N SER A 116 -3.70 -7.41 -22.85
CA SER A 116 -2.39 -8.07 -23.00
C SER A 116 -2.10 -8.67 -24.40
N LYS A 117 -3.06 -8.55 -25.34
CA LYS A 117 -2.92 -8.93 -26.76
C LYS A 117 -2.48 -7.78 -27.67
N GLU A 118 -2.53 -6.52 -27.22
CA GLU A 118 -2.14 -5.35 -28.01
C GLU A 118 -1.01 -4.60 -27.29
N SER A 119 0.00 -4.20 -28.06
CA SER A 119 1.32 -3.75 -27.62
C SER A 119 1.25 -2.45 -26.81
N LEU A 120 1.02 -2.56 -25.50
CA LEU A 120 1.33 -1.48 -24.57
C LEU A 120 2.85 -1.30 -24.51
N SER A 121 3.33 -0.06 -24.42
CA SER A 121 4.67 0.22 -23.91
C SER A 121 4.73 -0.37 -22.49
N GLN A 122 5.34 -1.54 -22.35
CA GLN A 122 5.23 -2.38 -21.13
C GLN A 122 5.80 -1.71 -19.88
N ASP A 123 6.57 -0.65 -20.04
CA ASP A 123 7.41 -0.10 -18.97
C ASP A 123 6.65 0.71 -17.91
N LEU A 124 5.37 1.03 -18.12
CA LEU A 124 4.56 1.84 -17.19
C LEU A 124 3.25 1.20 -16.73
N TYR A 125 2.85 0.06 -17.29
CA TYR A 125 1.56 -0.57 -16.97
C TYR A 125 1.71 -1.70 -15.95
N TYR A 126 0.95 -1.62 -14.86
CA TYR A 126 1.07 -2.56 -13.75
C TYR A 126 -0.29 -3.17 -13.37
N PRO A 127 -0.34 -4.49 -13.08
CA PRO A 127 -1.51 -5.09 -12.47
C PRO A 127 -1.69 -4.61 -11.03
N LEU A 128 -2.91 -4.65 -10.51
CA LEU A 128 -3.19 -4.25 -9.11
C LEU A 128 -2.39 -5.07 -8.08
N GLN A 129 -2.01 -6.30 -8.43
CA GLN A 129 -1.17 -7.16 -7.60
C GLN A 129 0.19 -6.51 -7.27
N TYR A 130 0.72 -5.67 -8.16
CA TYR A 130 1.99 -4.97 -7.96
C TYR A 130 1.98 -4.08 -6.71
N LEU A 131 0.84 -3.46 -6.38
CA LEU A 131 0.70 -2.67 -5.15
C LEU A 131 0.89 -3.52 -3.90
N GLY A 132 0.32 -4.73 -3.89
CA GLY A 132 0.49 -5.66 -2.78
C GLY A 132 1.95 -6.05 -2.61
N ASN A 133 2.59 -6.47 -3.70
CA ASN A 133 3.99 -6.86 -3.69
C ASN A 133 4.90 -5.72 -3.21
N TYR A 134 4.69 -4.49 -3.69
CA TYR A 134 5.48 -3.33 -3.28
C TYR A 134 5.31 -3.00 -1.78
N LEU A 135 4.11 -3.18 -1.24
CA LEU A 135 3.84 -2.87 0.17
C LEU A 135 4.33 -3.97 1.12
N PHE A 136 4.27 -5.23 0.70
CA PHE A 136 4.43 -6.36 1.60
C PHE A 136 5.72 -7.16 1.43
N GLU A 137 6.30 -7.19 0.22
CA GLU A 137 7.62 -7.79 -0.03
C GLU A 137 8.75 -6.75 0.17
#